data_AF-A0A4Y1QSJ8-F1
#
_entry.id   AF-A0A4Y1QSJ8-F1
#
_cell.length_a   1.000
_cell.length_b   1.000
_cell.length_c   1.000
_cell.angle_alpha   90.00
_cell.angle_beta   90.00
_cell.angle_gamma   90.00
#
_symmetry.space_group_name_H-M   'P 1'
#
loop_
_entity.id
_entity.type
_entity.pdbx_description
1 polymer ?
#
loop_
_entity_poly.entity_id
_entity_poly.type
_entity_poly.pdbx_seq_one_letter_code
_entity_poly.pdbx_strand_id
1 'polypeptide(L)'
;MVVTGNDTGEQLKLWKYLSQEFEMKDLGDLKYFLGIEVATSTTGIFLSQKKYILDLLTETGMLGCKPVDTPIEMNHKLCEDMDQEPTNKEQYQRLVGRLIYLAHTRPDIAYAVNVSAPGKGLTFSKNRDLEVVGYTDADWAGSVTDRCSTSGYFTFVGGNLVTWRSKKQNVVSRSSAEAEYQGMAQGVCELLWIRRLLT
;
A
#
# COMPACT_ATOMS: atom_id res chain seq x y z
N MET A 1 -7.72 10.41 4.65
CA MET A 1 -8.49 10.16 3.41
C MET A 1 -8.20 11.29 2.46
N VAL A 2 -8.01 11.01 1.17
CA VAL A 2 -7.85 12.05 0.15
C VAL A 2 -9.15 12.08 -0.66
N VAL A 3 -9.78 13.25 -0.74
CA VAL A 3 -10.97 13.47 -1.56
C VAL A 3 -10.54 14.31 -2.75
N THR A 4 -10.85 13.85 -3.97
CA THR A 4 -10.52 14.56 -5.21
C THR A 4 -11.73 14.59 -6.12
N GLY A 5 -11.82 15.59 -7.00
CA GLY A 5 -12.94 15.76 -7.91
C GLY A 5 -12.90 17.12 -8.61
N ASN A 6 -13.69 17.26 -9.66
CA ASN A 6 -13.87 18.49 -10.42
C ASN A 6 -15.07 19.33 -9.93
N ASP A 7 -15.90 18.79 -9.05
CA ASP A 7 -17.05 19.49 -8.44
C ASP A 7 -16.83 19.68 -6.93
N THR A 8 -16.54 20.92 -6.55
CA THR A 8 -16.36 21.32 -5.15
C THR A 8 -17.62 21.15 -4.30
N GLY A 9 -18.81 21.23 -4.91
CA GLY A 9 -20.09 21.04 -4.21
C GLY A 9 -20.29 19.58 -3.79
N GLU A 10 -20.01 18.64 -4.68
CA GLU A 10 -20.06 17.20 -4.37
C GLU A 10 -18.98 16.79 -3.36
N GLN A 11 -17.77 17.35 -3.45
CA GLN A 11 -16.73 17.14 -2.44
C GLN A 11 -17.20 17.58 -1.04
N LEU A 12 -17.87 18.73 -0.94
CA LEU A 12 -18.41 19.25 0.31
C LEU A 12 -19.58 18.40 0.84
N LYS A 13 -20.45 17.90 -0.03
CA LYS A 13 -21.53 16.97 0.35
C LYS A 13 -20.95 15.66 0.90
N LEU A 14 -19.97 15.09 0.19
CA LEU A 14 -19.27 13.88 0.60
C LEU A 14 -18.55 14.07 1.94
N TRP A 15 -17.86 15.21 2.10
CA TRP A 15 -17.19 15.54 3.36
C TRP A 15 -18.18 15.66 4.52
N LYS A 16 -19.33 16.32 4.31
CA LYS A 16 -20.39 16.43 5.33
C LYS A 16 -20.96 15.07 5.70
N TYR A 17 -21.26 14.23 4.71
CA TYR A 17 -21.77 12.88 4.93
C TYR A 17 -20.78 12.05 5.75
N LEU A 18 -19.51 12.03 5.37
CA LEU A 18 -18.49 11.25 6.08
C LEU A 18 -18.20 11.81 7.49
N SER A 19 -18.39 13.11 7.71
CA SER A 19 -18.15 13.73 9.02
C SER A 19 -19.23 13.37 10.04
N GLN A 20 -20.38 12.86 9.59
CA GLN A 20 -21.42 12.33 10.49
C GLN A 20 -21.03 10.98 11.06
N GLU A 21 -20.32 10.16 10.28
CA GLU A 21 -19.95 8.80 10.67
C GLU A 21 -18.53 8.70 11.26
N PHE A 22 -17.63 9.62 10.88
CA PHE A 22 -16.23 9.59 11.27
C PHE A 22 -15.77 10.92 11.85
N GLU A 23 -14.93 10.86 12.88
CA GLU A 23 -14.22 12.04 13.38
C GLU A 23 -13.19 12.49 12.34
N MET A 24 -13.55 13.52 11.57
CA MET A 24 -12.74 14.04 10.48
C MET A 24 -12.19 15.42 10.80
N LYS A 25 -10.92 15.63 10.44
CA LYS A 25 -10.27 16.93 10.49
C LYS A 25 -9.85 17.35 9.10
N ASP A 26 -10.20 18.57 8.71
CA ASP A 26 -9.67 19.17 7.50
C ASP A 26 -8.24 19.63 7.74
N LEU A 27 -7.33 19.17 6.87
CA LEU A 27 -5.91 19.49 6.89
C LEU A 27 -5.54 20.51 5.81
N GLY A 28 -6.53 21.00 5.05
CA GLY A 28 -6.34 21.90 3.92
C GLY A 28 -5.74 21.20 2.71
N ASP A 29 -5.04 21.99 1.89
CA ASP A 29 -4.49 21.51 0.63
C ASP A 29 -3.51 20.34 0.83
N LEU A 30 -3.70 19.30 0.01
CA LEU A 30 -2.85 18.13 0.01
C LEU A 30 -1.45 18.49 -0.47
N LYS A 31 -0.48 18.46 0.45
CA LYS A 31 0.95 18.66 0.16
C LYS A 31 1.76 17.37 0.18
N TYR A 32 1.37 16.43 1.05
CA TYR A 32 2.10 15.17 1.22
C TYR A 32 1.17 14.06 1.68
N PHE A 33 1.25 12.90 1.05
CA PHE A 33 0.50 11.71 1.44
C PHE A 33 1.29 10.44 1.13
N LEU A 34 1.55 9.62 2.15
CA LEU A 34 2.20 8.31 2.04
C LEU A 34 3.56 8.25 1.32
N GLY A 35 4.33 9.35 1.28
CA GLY A 35 5.58 9.36 0.51
C GLY A 35 5.47 10.05 -0.84
N ILE A 36 4.27 10.49 -1.20
CA ILE A 36 3.98 11.27 -2.41
C ILE A 36 3.84 12.74 -1.99
N GLU A 37 4.74 13.56 -2.50
CA GLU A 37 4.64 15.02 -2.52
C GLU A 37 3.64 15.42 -3.60
N VAL A 38 2.72 16.30 -3.24
CA VAL A 38 1.67 16.78 -4.12
C VAL A 38 1.83 18.29 -4.25
N ALA A 39 2.02 18.75 -5.48
CA ALA A 39 2.04 20.16 -5.83
C ALA A 39 0.85 20.45 -6.75
N THR A 40 -0.07 21.28 -6.29
CA THR A 40 -1.24 21.71 -7.06
C THR A 40 -0.95 23.04 -7.74
N SER A 41 -1.44 23.19 -8.97
CA SER A 41 -1.33 24.40 -9.79
C SER A 41 -2.64 24.65 -10.52
N THR A 42 -2.80 25.84 -11.12
CA THR A 42 -3.97 26.16 -11.95
C THR A 42 -4.07 25.26 -13.19
N THR A 43 -2.96 24.67 -13.64
CA THR A 43 -2.88 23.80 -14.82
C THR A 43 -3.02 22.32 -14.49
N GLY A 44 -2.99 21.92 -13.22
CA GLY A 44 -3.09 20.52 -12.82
C GLY A 44 -2.32 20.19 -11.54
N ILE A 45 -2.14 18.88 -11.32
CA ILE A 45 -1.53 18.32 -10.12
C ILE A 45 -0.23 17.62 -10.53
N PHE A 46 0.86 17.92 -9.82
CA PHE A 46 2.14 17.25 -9.94
C PHE A 46 2.37 16.35 -8.71
N LEU A 47 2.70 15.08 -8.95
CA LEU A 47 2.97 14.10 -7.91
C LEU A 47 4.44 13.69 -7.99
N SER A 48 5.14 13.73 -6.86
CA SER A 48 6.57 13.39 -6.75
C SER A 48 6.81 12.42 -5.60
N GLN A 49 7.58 11.36 -5.85
CA GLN A 49 8.11 10.48 -4.79
C GLN A 49 9.62 10.65 -4.61
N LYS A 50 10.18 11.81 -5.01
CA LYS A 50 11.64 12.04 -5.03
C LYS A 50 12.29 11.77 -3.67
N LYS A 51 11.70 12.28 -2.58
CA LYS A 51 12.22 12.04 -1.23
C LYS A 51 12.23 10.55 -0.88
N TYR A 52 11.13 9.85 -1.16
CA TYR A 52 11.02 8.41 -0.92
C TYR A 52 12.08 7.61 -1.69
N ILE A 53 12.37 8.01 -2.94
CA ILE A 53 13.44 7.40 -3.75
C ILE A 53 14.81 7.61 -3.10
N LEU A 54 15.11 8.84 -2.67
CA LEU A 54 16.39 9.15 -2.04
C LEU A 54 16.59 8.40 -0.72
N ASP A 55 15.54 8.30 0.09
CA ASP A 55 15.57 7.52 1.33
C ASP A 55 15.79 6.03 1.05
N LEU A 56 15.08 5.47 0.05
CA LEU A 56 15.25 4.08 -0.39
C LEU A 56 16.67 3.81 -0.91
N LEU A 57 17.25 4.70 -1.71
CA LEU A 57 18.62 4.57 -2.21
C LEU A 57 19.65 4.69 -1.09
N THR A 58 19.40 5.55 -0.09
CA THR A 58 20.28 5.68 1.07
C THR A 58 20.28 4.40 1.91
N GLU A 59 19.10 3.87 2.22
CA GLU A 59 18.93 2.65 3.02
C GLU A 59 19.53 1.41 2.34
N THR A 60 19.51 1.37 1.01
CA THR A 60 20.06 0.24 0.23
C THR A 60 21.54 0.44 -0.14
N GLY A 61 22.14 1.58 0.22
CA GLY A 61 23.54 1.90 -0.14
C GLY A 61 23.74 2.21 -1.62
N MET A 62 22.68 2.55 -2.36
CA MET A 62 22.68 2.75 -3.82
C MET A 62 22.69 4.22 -4.25
N LEU A 63 22.85 5.18 -3.32
CA LEU A 63 22.77 6.62 -3.63
C LEU A 63 23.85 7.12 -4.59
N GLY A 64 25.00 6.45 -4.63
CA GLY A 64 26.10 6.75 -5.56
C GLY A 64 26.06 5.95 -6.87
N CYS A 65 25.06 5.10 -7.07
CA CYS A 65 24.96 4.29 -8.29
C CYS A 65 24.67 5.17 -9.51
N LYS A 66 25.23 4.81 -10.66
CA LYS A 66 24.95 5.49 -11.92
C LYS A 66 23.51 5.17 -12.36
N PRO A 67 22.73 6.17 -12.81
CA PRO A 67 21.39 5.92 -13.35
C PRO A 67 21.49 5.10 -14.64
N VAL A 68 20.52 4.23 -14.85
CA VAL A 68 20.39 3.41 -16.06
C VAL A 68 18.95 3.53 -16.54
N ASP A 69 18.77 3.86 -17.81
CA ASP A 69 17.45 4.05 -18.42
C ASP A 69 16.69 2.74 -18.64
N THR A 70 17.42 1.62 -18.74
CA THR A 70 16.89 0.27 -18.89
C THR A 70 17.21 -0.55 -17.64
N PRO A 71 16.29 -0.64 -16.67
CA PRO A 71 16.56 -1.28 -15.37
C PRO A 71 16.79 -2.80 -15.47
N ILE A 72 16.35 -3.42 -16.56
CA ILE A 72 16.52 -4.85 -16.83
C ILE A 72 16.67 -5.10 -18.33
N GLU A 73 17.46 -6.11 -18.70
CA GLU A 73 17.57 -6.57 -20.09
C GLU A 73 16.28 -7.28 -20.55
N MET A 74 15.91 -7.07 -21.81
CA MET A 74 14.73 -7.72 -22.39
C MET A 74 14.95 -9.24 -22.49
N ASN A 75 13.98 -10.03 -22.00
CA ASN A 75 14.06 -11.50 -21.91
C ASN A 75 15.12 -12.05 -20.94
N HIS A 76 15.52 -11.27 -19.94
CA HIS A 76 16.37 -11.76 -18.86
C HIS A 76 15.74 -12.99 -18.19
N LYS A 77 16.43 -14.14 -18.23
CA LYS A 77 15.99 -15.37 -17.58
C LYS A 77 16.57 -15.41 -16.18
N LEU A 78 15.69 -15.46 -15.17
CA LEU A 78 16.10 -15.74 -13.81
C LEU A 78 16.71 -17.15 -13.75
N CYS A 79 17.95 -17.24 -13.29
CA CYS A 79 18.63 -18.52 -13.06
C CYS A 79 18.99 -18.60 -11.58
N GLU A 80 18.90 -19.81 -11.01
CA GLU A 80 19.40 -20.06 -9.66
C GLU A 80 20.93 -20.11 -9.74
N ASP A 81 21.57 -19.12 -9.14
CA ASP A 81 23.01 -19.08 -9.03
C ASP A 81 23.43 -19.89 -7.80
N MET A 82 24.00 -21.08 -8.04
CA MET A 82 24.29 -22.09 -7.00
C MET A 82 25.35 -21.63 -6.00
N ASP A 83 26.13 -20.61 -6.35
CA ASP A 83 27.20 -20.04 -5.53
C ASP A 83 26.77 -18.76 -4.78
N GLN A 84 25.50 -18.35 -4.88
CA GLN A 84 25.02 -17.11 -4.28
C GLN A 84 24.66 -17.30 -2.81
N GLU A 85 25.14 -16.40 -1.95
CA GLU A 85 24.73 -16.42 -0.54
C GLU A 85 23.21 -16.24 -0.41
N PRO A 86 22.54 -17.00 0.49
CA PRO A 86 21.11 -16.90 0.69
C PRO A 86 20.73 -15.46 1.09
N THR A 87 19.97 -14.80 0.23
CA THR A 87 19.49 -13.45 0.53
C THR A 87 18.45 -13.52 1.66
N ASN A 88 18.51 -12.57 2.61
CA ASN A 88 17.51 -12.46 3.65
C ASN A 88 16.11 -12.23 3.04
N LYS A 89 15.20 -13.19 3.26
CA LYS A 89 13.84 -13.18 2.72
C LYS A 89 13.06 -11.93 3.10
N GLU A 90 13.16 -11.47 4.34
CA GLU A 90 12.43 -10.29 4.83
C GLU A 90 12.95 -9.01 4.17
N GLN A 91 14.26 -8.89 4.05
CA GLN A 91 14.89 -7.75 3.37
C GLN A 91 14.48 -7.70 1.90
N TYR A 92 14.48 -8.85 1.22
CA TYR A 92 14.03 -8.96 -0.17
C TYR A 92 12.55 -8.57 -0.31
N GLN A 93 11.67 -9.16 0.49
CA GLN A 93 10.23 -8.88 0.45
C GLN A 93 9.92 -7.41 0.76
N ARG A 94 10.61 -6.82 1.73
CA ARG A 94 10.50 -5.39 2.05
C ARG A 94 10.94 -4.53 0.87
N LEU A 95 12.05 -4.85 0.23
CA LEU A 95 12.56 -4.09 -0.92
C LEU A 95 11.59 -4.18 -2.12
N VAL A 96 11.13 -5.38 -2.46
CA VAL A 96 10.14 -5.60 -3.52
C VAL A 96 8.86 -4.82 -3.25
N GLY A 97 8.34 -4.85 -2.01
CA GLY A 97 7.16 -4.06 -1.63
C GLY A 97 7.35 -2.55 -1.82
N ARG A 98 8.52 -2.03 -1.47
CA ARG A 98 8.87 -0.61 -1.69
C ARG A 98 8.97 -0.25 -3.17
N LEU A 99 9.53 -1.14 -3.99
CA LEU A 99 9.64 -0.95 -5.44
C LEU A 99 8.28 -1.03 -6.14
N ILE A 100 7.39 -1.93 -5.71
CA ILE A 100 6.00 -1.99 -6.19
C ILE A 100 5.28 -0.68 -5.84
N TYR A 101 5.45 -0.19 -4.61
CA TYR A 101 4.89 1.11 -4.21
C TYR A 101 5.41 2.26 -5.08
N LEU A 102 6.70 2.23 -5.43
CA LEU A 102 7.33 3.21 -6.32
C LEU A 102 6.77 3.17 -7.74
N ALA A 103 6.53 1.95 -8.27
CA ALA A 103 6.07 1.74 -9.64
C ALA A 103 4.71 2.41 -9.94
N HIS A 104 3.93 2.75 -8.90
CA HIS A 104 2.69 3.51 -9.06
C HIS A 104 2.90 4.95 -9.58
N THR A 105 4.04 5.58 -9.29
CA THR A 105 4.38 6.92 -9.84
C THR A 105 5.50 6.87 -10.88
N ARG A 106 6.20 5.73 -10.97
CA ARG A 106 7.33 5.47 -11.87
C ARG A 106 7.05 4.25 -12.76
N PRO A 107 6.23 4.39 -13.81
CA PRO A 107 5.89 3.27 -14.70
C PRO A 107 7.11 2.73 -15.47
N ASP A 108 8.18 3.53 -15.60
CA ASP A 108 9.46 3.18 -16.22
C ASP A 108 10.14 1.96 -15.58
N ILE A 109 9.96 1.75 -14.27
CA ILE A 109 10.54 0.60 -13.57
C ILE A 109 9.56 -0.58 -13.41
N ALA A 110 8.29 -0.40 -13.73
CA ALA A 110 7.23 -1.37 -13.43
C ALA A 110 7.51 -2.75 -14.06
N TYR A 111 8.05 -2.78 -15.27
CA TYR A 111 8.43 -4.02 -15.94
C TYR A 111 9.53 -4.77 -15.16
N ALA A 112 10.62 -4.08 -14.78
CA ALA A 112 11.72 -4.70 -14.04
C ALA A 112 11.28 -5.22 -12.67
N VAL A 113 10.44 -4.46 -11.97
CA VAL A 113 9.87 -4.89 -10.68
C VAL A 113 9.01 -6.15 -10.86
N ASN A 114 8.15 -6.19 -11.89
CA ASN A 114 7.33 -7.38 -12.17
C ASN A 114 8.15 -8.60 -12.61
N VAL A 115 9.22 -8.42 -13.39
CA VAL A 115 10.11 -9.51 -13.78
C VAL A 115 10.90 -10.05 -12.58
N SER A 116 11.30 -9.18 -11.64
CA SER A 116 11.95 -9.61 -10.39
C SER A 116 11.01 -10.34 -9.42
N ALA A 117 9.70 -10.18 -9.59
CA ALA A 117 8.69 -10.88 -8.81
C ALA A 117 7.64 -11.54 -9.74
N PRO A 118 8.04 -12.49 -10.61
CA PRO A 118 7.13 -13.06 -11.58
C PRO A 118 6.02 -13.82 -10.87
N GLY A 119 4.77 -13.58 -11.27
CA GLY A 119 3.58 -14.15 -10.63
C GLY A 119 3.12 -13.43 -9.36
N LYS A 120 3.74 -12.31 -8.97
CA LYS A 120 3.27 -11.45 -7.87
C LYS A 120 2.75 -10.12 -8.43
N GLY A 121 1.47 -10.12 -8.81
CA GLY A 121 0.76 -8.94 -9.29
C GLY A 121 -0.74 -9.05 -8.99
N LEU A 122 -1.46 -7.94 -9.12
CA LEU A 122 -2.91 -7.92 -8.97
C LEU A 122 -3.55 -8.04 -10.34
N THR A 123 -4.29 -9.12 -10.56
CA THR A 123 -5.08 -9.32 -11.78
C THR A 123 -6.51 -8.87 -11.50
N PHE A 124 -6.96 -7.84 -12.23
CA PHE A 124 -8.34 -7.39 -12.19
C PHE A 124 -9.12 -8.03 -13.34
N SER A 125 -10.17 -8.77 -13.02
CA SER A 125 -11.05 -9.42 -13.97
C SER A 125 -12.46 -8.88 -13.85
N LYS A 126 -13.16 -8.71 -14.97
CA LYS A 126 -14.58 -8.34 -14.95
C LYS A 126 -15.40 -9.53 -14.43
N ASN A 127 -15.90 -9.43 -13.21
CA ASN A 127 -16.80 -10.42 -12.62
C ASN A 127 -18.25 -9.91 -12.65
N ARG A 128 -19.21 -10.84 -12.67
CA ARG A 128 -20.65 -10.53 -12.74
C ARG A 128 -21.24 -10.12 -11.39
N ASP A 129 -20.55 -10.51 -10.31
CA ASP A 129 -21.02 -10.34 -8.94
C ASP A 129 -20.12 -9.35 -8.20
N LEU A 130 -20.72 -8.55 -7.30
CA LEU A 130 -20.03 -7.58 -6.45
C LEU A 130 -19.81 -8.13 -5.04
N GLU A 131 -19.57 -9.44 -4.92
CA GLU A 131 -19.36 -10.08 -3.62
C GLU A 131 -18.16 -9.44 -2.91
N VAL A 132 -18.38 -9.01 -1.66
CA VAL A 132 -17.35 -8.40 -0.84
C VAL A 132 -16.81 -9.44 0.12
N VAL A 133 -15.53 -9.80 -0.02
CA VAL A 133 -14.84 -10.79 0.82
C VAL A 133 -13.64 -10.14 1.48
N GLY A 134 -13.48 -10.27 2.79
CA GLY A 134 -12.34 -9.72 3.51
C GLY A 134 -11.62 -10.78 4.31
N TYR A 135 -10.29 -10.67 4.33
CA TYR A 135 -9.40 -11.51 5.11
C TYR A 135 -8.65 -10.63 6.10
N THR A 136 -8.42 -11.17 7.29
CA THR A 136 -7.71 -10.49 8.36
C THR A 136 -6.69 -11.45 8.96
N ASP A 137 -5.56 -10.91 9.36
CA ASP A 137 -4.47 -11.64 10.01
C ASP A 137 -3.79 -10.73 11.02
N ALA A 138 -3.24 -11.28 12.10
CA ALA A 138 -2.49 -10.51 13.08
C ALA A 138 -1.23 -11.24 13.56
N ASP A 139 -0.09 -10.57 13.47
CA ASP A 139 1.17 -11.06 14.03
C ASP A 139 1.31 -10.60 15.49
N TRP A 140 1.28 -11.54 16.42
CA TRP A 140 1.32 -11.26 17.86
C TRP A 140 2.72 -10.88 18.34
N ALA A 141 2.83 -9.71 18.97
CA ALA A 141 4.05 -9.19 19.55
C ALA A 141 5.27 -9.09 18.59
N GLY A 142 4.99 -8.92 17.28
CA GLY A 142 6.01 -8.82 16.23
C GLY A 142 6.93 -7.60 16.35
N SER A 143 6.56 -6.58 17.12
CA SER A 143 7.42 -5.44 17.40
C SER A 143 8.40 -5.73 18.55
N VAL A 144 9.71 -5.71 18.28
CA VAL A 144 10.75 -6.02 19.27
C VAL A 144 10.84 -4.98 20.40
N THR A 145 10.47 -3.72 20.12
CA THR A 145 10.65 -2.60 21.06
C THR A 145 9.52 -2.41 22.06
N ASP A 146 8.27 -2.58 21.63
CA ASP A 146 7.08 -2.37 22.47
C ASP A 146 6.18 -3.60 22.57
N ARG A 147 6.53 -4.71 21.89
CA ARG A 147 5.76 -5.96 21.86
C ARG A 147 4.33 -5.78 21.36
N CYS A 148 4.04 -4.69 20.64
CA CYS A 148 2.77 -4.49 19.97
C CYS A 148 2.66 -5.41 18.75
N SER A 149 1.47 -5.96 18.56
CA SER A 149 1.13 -6.82 17.42
C SER A 149 0.95 -5.99 16.15
N THR A 150 1.04 -6.61 14.97
CA THR A 150 0.74 -5.96 13.68
C THR A 150 -0.45 -6.64 13.05
N SER A 151 -1.52 -5.90 12.75
CA SER A 151 -2.69 -6.44 12.05
C SER A 151 -2.67 -6.07 10.58
N GLY A 152 -3.00 -7.05 9.76
CA GLY A 152 -3.24 -6.90 8.35
C GLY A 152 -4.69 -7.22 8.00
N TYR A 153 -5.21 -6.55 6.98
CA TYR A 153 -6.41 -6.99 6.30
C TYR A 153 -6.33 -6.69 4.82
N PHE A 154 -7.10 -7.43 4.03
CA PHE A 154 -7.33 -7.13 2.63
C PHE A 154 -8.74 -7.53 2.22
N THR A 155 -9.33 -6.77 1.31
CA THR A 155 -10.72 -6.93 0.90
C THR A 155 -10.82 -6.99 -0.62
N PHE A 156 -11.57 -7.98 -1.08
CA PHE A 156 -11.93 -8.19 -2.47
C PHE A 156 -13.36 -7.74 -2.72
N VAL A 157 -13.61 -7.18 -3.91
CA VAL A 157 -14.95 -6.92 -4.45
C VAL A 157 -15.06 -7.61 -5.80
N GLY A 158 -15.99 -8.56 -5.92
CA GLY A 158 -16.15 -9.36 -7.12
C GLY A 158 -14.85 -10.06 -7.51
N GLY A 159 -14.15 -10.69 -6.56
CA GLY A 159 -12.89 -11.38 -6.80
C GLY A 159 -11.68 -10.48 -7.10
N ASN A 160 -11.82 -9.16 -7.06
CA ASN A 160 -10.74 -8.20 -7.31
C ASN A 160 -10.28 -7.53 -6.02
N LEU A 161 -8.97 -7.45 -5.76
CA LEU A 161 -8.46 -6.80 -4.55
C LEU A 161 -8.68 -5.28 -4.63
N VAL A 162 -9.47 -4.71 -3.72
CA VAL A 162 -9.82 -3.28 -3.74
C VAL A 162 -9.14 -2.49 -2.62
N THR A 163 -8.93 -3.10 -1.45
CA THR A 163 -8.24 -2.45 -0.33
C THR A 163 -7.38 -3.44 0.43
N TRP A 164 -6.29 -2.96 1.01
CA TRP A 164 -5.46 -3.69 1.93
C TRP A 164 -4.80 -2.72 2.91
N ARG A 165 -4.45 -3.23 4.08
CA ARG A 165 -3.73 -2.47 5.10
C ARG A 165 -2.89 -3.41 5.94
N SER A 166 -1.73 -2.92 6.37
CA SER A 166 -0.95 -3.50 7.46
C SER A 166 -0.63 -2.38 8.43
N LYS A 167 -0.99 -2.54 9.69
CA LYS A 167 -0.84 -1.51 10.72
C LYS A 167 -0.50 -2.14 12.07
N LYS A 168 0.52 -1.58 12.72
CA LYS A 168 0.86 -1.86 14.11
C LYS A 168 -0.30 -1.49 15.04
N GLN A 169 -0.68 -2.39 15.94
CA GLN A 169 -1.70 -2.16 16.95
C GLN A 169 -1.22 -1.11 17.96
N ASN A 170 -2.14 -0.26 18.41
CA ASN A 170 -1.83 0.78 19.40
C ASN A 170 -1.72 0.21 20.82
N VAL A 171 -2.22 -1.01 21.05
CA VAL A 171 -2.28 -1.68 22.34
C VAL A 171 -1.52 -2.99 22.26
N VAL A 172 -0.79 -3.33 23.32
CA VAL A 172 -0.13 -4.63 23.45
C VAL A 172 -1.17 -5.70 23.76
N SER A 173 -1.35 -6.64 22.85
CA SER A 173 -2.25 -7.78 23.06
C SER A 173 -1.61 -8.78 24.02
N ARG A 174 -2.39 -9.27 24.99
CA ARG A 174 -1.93 -10.22 26.01
C ARG A 174 -1.94 -11.67 25.52
N SER A 175 -2.52 -11.92 24.35
CA SER A 175 -2.56 -13.22 23.67
C SER A 175 -2.62 -13.05 22.16
N SER A 176 -2.28 -14.10 21.41
CA SER A 176 -2.47 -14.15 19.96
C SER A 176 -3.95 -14.02 19.59
N ALA A 177 -4.85 -14.71 20.31
CA ALA A 177 -6.29 -14.60 20.08
C ALA A 177 -6.80 -13.15 20.19
N GLU A 178 -6.34 -12.40 21.20
CA GLU A 178 -6.69 -10.99 21.34
C GLU A 178 -6.17 -10.14 20.17
N ALA A 179 -4.95 -10.41 19.70
CA ALA A 179 -4.39 -9.72 18.54
C ALA A 179 -5.24 -9.96 17.28
N GLU A 180 -5.69 -11.21 17.07
CA GLU A 180 -6.58 -11.60 15.98
C GLU A 180 -7.93 -10.91 16.05
N TYR A 181 -8.57 -10.88 17.23
CA TYR A 181 -9.85 -10.17 17.41
C TYR A 181 -9.73 -8.68 17.14
N GLN A 182 -8.62 -8.05 17.54
CA GLN A 182 -8.37 -6.64 17.22
C GLN A 182 -8.15 -6.41 15.73
N GLY A 183 -7.43 -7.29 15.03
CA GLY A 183 -7.27 -7.24 13.58
C GLY A 183 -8.60 -7.44 12.84
N MET A 184 -9.39 -8.40 13.29
CA MET A 184 -10.73 -8.68 12.76
C MET A 184 -11.67 -7.47 12.93
N ALA A 185 -11.66 -6.80 14.09
CA ALA A 185 -12.47 -5.61 14.31
C ALA A 185 -12.17 -4.51 13.27
N GLN A 186 -10.88 -4.28 12.97
CA GLN A 186 -10.49 -3.31 11.94
C GLN A 186 -10.91 -3.75 10.53
N GLY A 187 -10.74 -5.02 10.19
CA GLY A 187 -11.15 -5.55 8.88
C GLY A 187 -12.67 -5.52 8.67
N VAL A 188 -13.46 -5.81 9.72
CA VAL A 188 -14.93 -5.73 9.66
C VAL A 188 -15.41 -4.29 9.48
N CYS A 189 -14.78 -3.31 10.14
CA CYS A 189 -15.10 -1.91 9.92
C CYS A 189 -14.95 -1.51 8.45
N GLU A 190 -13.88 -1.94 7.77
CA GLU A 190 -13.70 -1.65 6.36
C GLU A 190 -14.65 -2.42 5.44
N LEU A 191 -14.92 -3.69 5.76
CA LEU A 191 -15.92 -4.49 5.04
C LEU A 191 -17.30 -3.82 5.08
N LEU A 192 -17.71 -3.34 6.26
CA LEU A 192 -18.96 -2.61 6.43
C LEU A 192 -18.96 -1.30 5.64
N TRP A 193 -17.84 -0.58 5.62
CA TRP A 193 -17.70 0.65 4.84
C TRP A 193 -17.84 0.39 3.33
N ILE A 194 -17.13 -0.60 2.77
CA ILE A 194 -17.22 -0.98 1.35
C ILE A 194 -18.63 -1.43 1.00
N ARG A 195 -19.26 -2.21 1.88
CA ARG A 195 -20.63 -2.66 1.66
C ARG A 195 -21.61 -1.49 1.62
N ARG A 196 -21.51 -0.53 2.54
CA ARG A 196 -22.32 0.71 2.52
C ARG A 196 -22.06 1.59 1.31
N LEU A 197 -20.85 1.56 0.74
CA LEU A 197 -20.54 2.34 -0.47
C LEU A 197 -21.17 1.72 -1.72
N LEU A 198 -21.26 0.38 -1.76
CA LEU A 198 -21.78 -0.38 -2.90
C LEU A 198 -23.30 -0.58 -2.88
N THR A 199 -23.98 -0.27 -1.77
CA THR A 199 -25.44 -0.45 -1.58
C THR A 199 -26.11 0.88 -1.32
#